data_AF-G2XS26-F1
#
_entry.id   AF-G2XS26-F1
#
_cell.length_a   1.000
_cell.length_b   1.000
_cell.length_c   1.000
_cell.angle_alpha   90.00
_cell.angle_beta   90.00
_cell.angle_gamma   90.00
#
_symmetry.space_group_name_H-M   'P 1'
#
loop_
_entity.id
_entity.type
_entity.pdbx_description
1 polymer ?
#
loop_
_entity_poly.entity_id
_entity_poly.type
_entity_poly.pdbx_seq_one_letter_code
_entity_poly.pdbx_strand_id
1 'polypeptide(L)'
;MHFAQPLLLSALSISTVYAATNTTGSQTHIVRVGQANNSTALRYFPDNISAKVGDTIQFQFAAGNHTVTQSTFDAPCVPISQSSNNTGVFSGYMSVAAGLNSTGMVPVFSMPVKVATPLWFYCSQGKHCQNGMVLVVNENTAANSTRSLANYAGLAAKATQNLAPTIDGTSSSSSSTSSTSNSGSSGSTGSSSGSSSGSSGSDSSSTATTLSPASGTSSSNSGDSSAAAAASGTATSSTSLAAATANAGNKFGAQNVMGYMGALGAGVMVLL
;
A
#
# COMPACT_ATOMS: atom_id res chain seq x y z
N MET A 1 -3.48 91.88 -14.37
CA MET A 1 -4.13 90.65 -13.91
C MET A 1 -3.51 89.47 -14.66
N HIS A 2 -2.42 88.87 -14.17
CA HIS A 2 -1.81 87.69 -14.79
C HIS A 2 -2.06 86.49 -13.87
N PHE A 3 -2.91 85.56 -14.32
CA PHE A 3 -3.20 84.30 -13.64
C PHE A 3 -2.19 83.24 -14.10
N ALA A 4 -1.39 82.72 -13.18
CA ALA A 4 -0.55 81.55 -13.42
C ALA A 4 -1.34 80.28 -13.05
N GLN A 5 -1.56 79.38 -14.01
CA GLN A 5 -2.14 78.06 -13.80
C GLN A 5 -1.08 77.07 -13.30
N PRO A 6 -1.36 76.24 -12.29
CA PRO A 6 -0.51 75.12 -11.94
C PRO A 6 -0.83 73.87 -12.78
N LEU A 7 0.22 73.29 -13.37
CA LEU A 7 0.20 72.03 -14.10
C LEU A 7 0.20 70.86 -13.10
N LEU A 8 -0.90 70.12 -13.01
CA LEU A 8 -1.01 68.91 -12.18
C LEU A 8 -0.43 67.72 -12.96
N LEU A 9 0.75 67.24 -12.55
CA LEU A 9 1.30 65.96 -13.00
C LEU A 9 0.54 64.82 -12.30
N SER A 10 -0.20 64.04 -13.07
CA SER A 10 -0.86 62.82 -12.62
C SER A 10 0.13 61.64 -12.70
N ALA A 11 0.49 61.08 -11.55
CA ALA A 11 1.35 59.91 -11.45
C ALA A 11 0.53 58.62 -11.72
N LEU A 12 0.81 57.95 -12.84
CA LEU A 12 0.23 56.65 -13.17
C LEU A 12 0.94 55.57 -12.36
N SER A 13 0.26 55.01 -11.35
CA SER A 13 0.78 53.91 -10.55
C SER A 13 0.45 52.58 -11.22
N ILE A 14 1.46 51.91 -11.81
CA ILE A 14 1.30 50.58 -12.41
C ILE A 14 1.43 49.54 -11.30
N SER A 15 0.30 48.92 -10.93
CA SER A 15 0.30 47.79 -9.99
C SER A 15 0.56 46.50 -10.77
N THR A 16 1.74 45.92 -10.61
CA THR A 16 2.07 44.60 -11.15
C THR A 16 1.44 43.52 -10.27
N VAL A 17 0.47 42.79 -10.83
CA VAL A 17 -0.15 41.63 -10.17
C VAL A 17 0.75 40.42 -10.42
N TYR A 18 1.46 39.97 -9.38
CA TYR A 18 2.14 38.67 -9.40
C TYR A 18 1.10 37.57 -9.20
N ALA A 19 0.74 36.86 -10.27
CA ALA A 19 -0.01 35.63 -10.16
C ALA A 19 0.90 34.53 -9.58
N ALA A 20 0.75 34.23 -8.29
CA ALA A 20 1.39 33.07 -7.68
C ALA A 20 0.74 31.79 -8.23
N THR A 21 1.48 31.05 -9.06
CA THR A 21 1.07 29.71 -9.47
C THR A 21 1.32 28.75 -8.30
N ASN A 22 0.25 28.25 -7.68
CA ASN A 22 0.33 27.15 -6.72
C ASN A 22 0.71 25.86 -7.46
N THR A 23 2.01 25.71 -7.74
CA THR A 23 2.56 24.43 -8.20
C THR A 23 2.46 23.47 -7.02
N THR A 24 1.42 22.64 -7.01
CA THR A 24 1.25 21.60 -5.99
C THR A 24 2.29 20.53 -6.31
N GLY A 25 3.47 20.61 -5.69
CA GLY A 25 4.53 19.64 -5.87
C GLY A 25 4.09 18.24 -5.41
N SER A 26 4.54 17.20 -6.13
CA SER A 26 4.34 15.81 -5.73
C SER A 26 4.97 15.55 -4.35
N GLN A 27 4.18 15.08 -3.39
CA GLN A 27 4.68 14.72 -2.06
C GLN A 27 5.20 13.27 -2.03
N THR A 28 6.22 13.00 -1.22
CA THR A 28 6.63 11.63 -0.89
C THR A 28 6.14 11.25 0.50
N HIS A 29 5.39 10.15 0.60
CA HIS A 29 4.89 9.56 1.84
C HIS A 29 5.75 8.35 2.18
N ILE A 30 6.37 8.35 3.38
CA ILE A 30 7.28 7.28 3.80
C ILE A 30 6.48 6.22 4.58
N VAL A 31 6.60 4.96 4.16
CA VAL A 31 6.08 3.79 4.88
C VAL A 31 7.25 2.92 5.28
N ARG A 32 7.42 2.69 6.58
CA ARG A 32 8.42 1.77 7.12
C ARG A 32 7.83 0.36 7.10
N VAL A 33 8.55 -0.59 6.51
CA VAL A 33 8.12 -1.98 6.36
C VAL A 33 8.92 -2.87 7.30
N GLY A 34 8.25 -3.69 8.11
CA GLY A 34 8.93 -4.59 9.05
C GLY A 34 9.35 -3.92 10.37
N GLN A 35 8.86 -2.71 10.66
CA GLN A 35 9.25 -1.96 11.86
C GLN A 35 8.18 -0.93 12.23
N ALA A 36 7.94 -0.77 13.53
CA ALA A 36 7.07 0.27 14.10
C ALA A 36 7.76 0.91 15.31
N ASN A 37 7.63 2.22 15.50
CA ASN A 37 8.25 2.96 16.61
C ASN A 37 9.73 2.61 16.83
N ASN A 38 10.49 2.58 15.73
CA ASN A 38 11.90 2.21 15.69
C ASN A 38 12.25 0.76 16.11
N SER A 39 11.28 -0.13 16.32
CA SER A 39 11.51 -1.54 16.70
C SER A 39 10.96 -2.50 15.65
N THR A 40 11.64 -3.63 15.43
CA THR A 40 11.20 -4.66 14.46
C THR A 40 9.77 -5.11 14.77
N ALA A 41 8.91 -5.13 13.76
CA ALA A 41 7.50 -5.48 13.89
C ALA A 41 6.95 -6.02 12.58
N LEU A 42 5.98 -6.94 12.62
CA LEU A 42 5.29 -7.43 11.42
C LEU A 42 4.23 -6.42 10.94
N ARG A 43 4.67 -5.21 10.54
CA ARG A 43 3.77 -4.09 10.24
C ARG A 43 4.29 -3.20 9.11
N TYR A 44 3.36 -2.53 8.45
CA TYR A 44 3.60 -1.28 7.74
C TYR A 44 3.37 -0.13 8.72
N PHE A 45 4.20 0.91 8.69
CA PHE A 45 4.00 2.09 9.53
C PHE A 45 4.33 3.39 8.78
N PRO A 46 3.36 4.28 8.54
CA PRO A 46 1.93 4.12 8.85
C PRO A 46 1.28 3.00 8.01
N ASP A 47 0.17 2.43 8.51
CA ASP A 47 -0.66 1.42 7.82
C ASP A 47 -1.94 2.00 7.19
N ASN A 48 -2.20 3.29 7.39
CA ASN A 48 -3.23 4.06 6.68
C ASN A 48 -2.62 5.37 6.16
N ILE A 49 -2.62 5.55 4.84
CA ILE A 49 -2.01 6.70 4.17
C ILE A 49 -3.06 7.46 3.38
N SER A 50 -3.03 8.79 3.43
CA SER A 50 -3.80 9.67 2.55
C SER A 50 -2.85 10.40 1.62
N ALA A 51 -2.98 10.19 0.31
CA ALA A 51 -2.07 10.69 -0.72
C ALA A 51 -2.84 11.12 -1.98
N LYS A 52 -2.42 12.22 -2.61
CA LYS A 52 -3.04 12.72 -3.84
C LYS A 52 -2.51 11.98 -5.05
N VAL A 53 -3.29 11.97 -6.14
CA VAL A 53 -2.77 11.52 -7.44
C VAL A 53 -1.56 12.37 -7.81
N GLY A 54 -0.47 11.72 -8.20
CA GLY A 54 0.83 12.36 -8.46
C GLY A 54 1.83 12.23 -7.31
N ASP A 55 1.38 11.98 -6.08
CA ASP A 55 2.28 11.69 -4.95
C ASP A 55 3.00 10.34 -5.14
N THR A 56 4.07 10.12 -4.36
CA THR A 56 4.78 8.85 -4.29
C THR A 56 4.70 8.24 -2.90
N ILE A 57 4.39 6.95 -2.81
CA ILE A 57 4.57 6.17 -1.59
C ILE A 57 5.93 5.49 -1.65
N GLN A 58 6.80 5.78 -0.70
CA GLN A 58 8.13 5.21 -0.57
C GLN A 58 8.18 4.22 0.60
N PHE A 59 8.37 2.95 0.28
CA PHE A 59 8.47 1.86 1.23
C PHE A 59 9.92 1.61 1.60
N GLN A 60 10.27 1.76 2.87
CA GLN A 60 11.61 1.56 3.40
C GLN A 60 11.65 0.28 4.24
N PHE A 61 12.45 -0.71 3.82
CA PHE A 61 12.41 -2.06 4.38
C PHE A 61 13.41 -2.22 5.54
N ALA A 62 12.89 -2.50 6.72
CA ALA A 62 13.70 -2.89 7.86
C ALA A 62 14.09 -4.38 7.78
N ALA A 63 14.97 -4.80 8.71
CA ALA A 63 15.40 -6.18 8.91
C ALA A 63 14.24 -7.17 8.91
N GLY A 64 14.45 -8.30 8.24
CA GLY A 64 13.43 -9.28 7.92
C GLY A 64 13.27 -9.45 6.41
N ASN A 65 12.29 -10.25 6.00
CA ASN A 65 11.92 -10.39 4.60
C ASN A 65 10.46 -10.01 4.44
N HIS A 66 10.21 -8.96 3.66
CA HIS A 66 8.88 -8.41 3.49
C HIS A 66 8.61 -8.05 2.02
N THR A 67 7.34 -7.85 1.72
CA THR A 67 6.88 -7.40 0.40
C THR A 67 5.91 -6.25 0.58
N VAL A 68 5.61 -5.57 -0.51
CA VAL A 68 4.41 -4.77 -0.71
C VAL A 68 3.66 -5.42 -1.86
N THR A 69 2.56 -6.08 -1.56
CA THR A 69 1.76 -6.81 -2.55
C THR A 69 0.34 -6.25 -2.55
N GLN A 70 -0.15 -5.84 -3.71
CA GLN A 70 -1.50 -5.33 -3.85
C GLN A 70 -2.52 -6.47 -3.93
N SER A 71 -3.66 -6.28 -3.28
CA SER A 71 -4.83 -7.15 -3.32
C SER A 71 -6.09 -6.33 -3.61
N THR A 72 -7.22 -7.01 -3.73
CA THR A 72 -8.52 -6.37 -3.49
C THR A 72 -8.86 -6.40 -2.00
N PHE A 73 -9.76 -5.54 -1.56
CA PHE A 73 -10.24 -5.57 -0.17
C PHE A 73 -10.88 -6.92 0.19
N ASP A 74 -11.63 -7.51 -0.75
CA ASP A 74 -12.45 -8.70 -0.52
C ASP A 74 -11.63 -10.00 -0.58
N ALA A 75 -10.40 -9.94 -1.10
CA ALA A 75 -9.45 -11.04 -1.16
C ALA A 75 -8.08 -10.63 -0.59
N PRO A 76 -7.97 -10.31 0.72
CA PRO A 76 -6.68 -10.10 1.36
C PRO A 76 -5.82 -11.35 1.24
N CYS A 77 -4.50 -11.16 1.30
CA CYS A 77 -3.51 -12.25 1.19
C CYS A 77 -3.50 -12.99 -0.15
N VAL A 78 -4.24 -12.49 -1.16
CA VAL A 78 -4.26 -12.98 -2.53
C VAL A 78 -3.86 -11.83 -3.45
N PRO A 79 -2.92 -12.01 -4.38
CA PRO A 79 -2.48 -10.92 -5.23
C PRO A 79 -3.63 -10.49 -6.14
N ILE A 80 -3.72 -9.19 -6.39
CA ILE A 80 -4.81 -8.60 -7.17
C ILE A 80 -4.92 -9.19 -8.58
N SER A 81 -3.83 -9.70 -9.15
CA SER A 81 -3.80 -10.39 -10.44
C SER A 81 -4.49 -11.76 -10.44
N GLN A 82 -4.75 -12.35 -9.27
CA GLN A 82 -5.47 -13.62 -9.13
C GLN A 82 -6.92 -13.41 -8.67
N SER A 83 -7.30 -12.20 -8.26
CA SER A 83 -8.65 -11.86 -7.82
C SER A 83 -9.35 -10.81 -8.69
N SER A 84 -8.66 -10.30 -9.72
CA SER A 84 -9.16 -9.31 -10.66
C SER A 84 -8.33 -9.31 -11.96
N ASN A 85 -8.74 -8.50 -12.95
CA ASN A 85 -8.02 -8.33 -14.23
C ASN A 85 -6.90 -7.26 -14.17
N ASN A 86 -6.29 -7.05 -13.00
CA ASN A 86 -5.24 -6.04 -12.79
C ASN A 86 -3.94 -6.70 -12.36
N THR A 87 -2.83 -6.42 -13.04
CA THR A 87 -1.49 -6.91 -12.68
C THR A 87 -1.08 -6.52 -11.25
N GLY A 88 -1.48 -5.33 -10.82
CA GLY A 88 -1.21 -4.83 -9.48
C GLY A 88 0.23 -4.38 -9.23
N VAL A 89 0.51 -4.16 -7.95
CA VAL A 89 1.81 -3.76 -7.44
C VAL A 89 2.43 -4.92 -6.66
N PHE A 90 3.71 -5.18 -6.94
CA PHE A 90 4.53 -6.12 -6.21
C PHE A 90 5.96 -5.62 -6.11
N SER A 91 6.46 -5.42 -4.89
CA SER A 91 7.85 -5.00 -4.69
C SER A 91 8.87 -6.11 -4.95
N GLY A 92 8.44 -7.37 -5.01
CA GLY A 92 9.34 -8.49 -4.75
C GLY A 92 9.62 -8.66 -3.25
N TYR A 93 10.33 -9.72 -2.91
CA TYR A 93 10.82 -9.98 -1.55
C TYR A 93 12.07 -9.16 -1.28
N MET A 94 11.96 -8.26 -0.30
CA MET A 94 13.05 -7.41 0.16
C MET A 94 13.61 -7.98 1.45
N SER A 95 14.65 -8.80 1.34
CA SER A 95 15.34 -9.40 2.48
C SER A 95 16.45 -8.48 3.00
N VAL A 96 16.39 -8.13 4.28
CA VAL A 96 17.34 -7.26 4.97
C VAL A 96 17.89 -8.00 6.20
N ALA A 97 19.22 -8.14 6.27
CA ALA A 97 19.87 -8.81 7.38
C ALA A 97 19.69 -8.04 8.71
N ALA A 98 19.68 -8.77 9.82
CA ALA A 98 19.64 -8.17 11.15
C ALA A 98 20.85 -7.23 11.37
N GLY A 99 20.61 -6.06 11.98
CA GLY A 99 21.64 -5.05 12.24
C GLY A 99 21.90 -4.06 11.10
N LEU A 100 21.41 -4.29 9.88
CA LEU A 100 21.54 -3.30 8.80
C LEU A 100 20.62 -2.09 8.97
N ASN A 101 19.60 -2.17 9.84
CA ASN A 101 18.71 -1.05 10.14
C ASN A 101 19.47 0.17 10.70
N SER A 102 20.60 -0.03 11.38
CA SER A 102 21.38 1.06 11.98
C SER A 102 22.33 1.75 11.01
N THR A 103 22.51 1.24 9.78
CA THR A 103 23.37 1.87 8.77
C THR A 103 22.65 2.97 7.99
N GLY A 104 21.31 3.06 8.12
CA GLY A 104 20.47 3.99 7.34
C GLY A 104 20.32 3.61 5.86
N MET A 105 21.02 2.60 5.38
CA MET A 105 20.94 2.11 4.01
C MET A 105 20.01 0.89 3.94
N VAL A 106 18.71 1.17 3.87
CA VAL A 106 17.66 0.15 3.70
C VAL A 106 17.18 0.10 2.25
N PRO A 107 16.77 -1.08 1.73
CA PRO A 107 16.11 -1.17 0.44
C PRO A 107 14.86 -0.30 0.40
N VAL A 108 14.61 0.27 -0.77
CA VAL A 108 13.47 1.15 -1.02
C VAL A 108 12.68 0.65 -2.22
N PHE A 109 11.36 0.61 -2.09
CA PHE A 109 10.44 0.45 -3.21
C PHE A 109 9.55 1.70 -3.29
N SER A 110 9.43 2.30 -4.47
CA SER A 110 8.62 3.51 -4.67
C SER A 110 7.47 3.22 -5.61
N MET A 111 6.27 3.66 -5.22
CA MET A 111 5.05 3.50 -6.01
C MET A 111 4.37 4.86 -6.21
N PRO A 112 4.19 5.33 -7.45
CA PRO A 112 3.42 6.53 -7.71
C PRO A 112 1.92 6.27 -7.46
N VAL A 113 1.24 7.24 -6.86
CA VAL A 113 -0.21 7.23 -6.65
C VAL A 113 -0.88 7.66 -7.95
N LYS A 114 -1.42 6.69 -8.70
CA LYS A 114 -2.06 6.93 -10.00
C LYS A 114 -3.58 7.16 -9.91
N VAL A 115 -4.19 6.76 -8.81
CA VAL A 115 -5.65 6.84 -8.59
C VAL A 115 -5.96 7.34 -7.18
N ALA A 116 -7.08 8.04 -7.03
CA ALA A 116 -7.55 8.54 -5.73
C ALA A 116 -8.40 7.52 -4.96
N THR A 117 -8.75 6.38 -5.59
CA THR A 117 -9.54 5.32 -4.95
C THR A 117 -8.70 4.49 -3.96
N PRO A 118 -9.34 3.83 -2.97
CA PRO A 118 -8.62 3.00 -2.00
C PRO A 118 -7.77 1.91 -2.66
N LEU A 119 -6.52 1.77 -2.21
CA LEU A 119 -5.60 0.71 -2.59
C LEU A 119 -5.25 -0.13 -1.35
N TRP A 120 -5.35 -1.45 -1.47
CA TRP A 120 -5.16 -2.39 -0.37
C TRP A 120 -3.90 -3.22 -0.60
N PHE A 121 -3.08 -3.33 0.43
CA PHE A 121 -1.78 -4.01 0.37
C PHE A 121 -1.61 -4.98 1.53
N TYR A 122 -0.80 -5.99 1.31
CA TYR A 122 -0.41 -6.98 2.31
C TYR A 122 1.02 -7.47 2.08
N CYS A 123 1.59 -8.09 3.12
CA CYS A 123 2.87 -8.78 2.99
C CYS A 123 2.67 -10.25 2.66
N SER A 124 3.21 -10.71 1.53
CA SER A 124 3.11 -12.10 1.07
C SER A 124 4.16 -13.04 1.69
N GLN A 125 4.89 -12.61 2.73
CA GLN A 125 5.81 -13.48 3.45
C GLN A 125 5.06 -14.33 4.48
N GLY A 126 5.21 -15.65 4.41
CA GLY A 126 4.73 -16.59 5.43
C GLY A 126 3.30 -16.30 5.88
N LYS A 127 3.09 -16.10 7.20
CA LYS A 127 1.80 -15.72 7.79
C LYS A 127 1.69 -14.22 8.12
N HIS A 128 2.52 -13.37 7.53
CA HIS A 128 2.54 -11.93 7.86
C HIS A 128 1.19 -11.25 7.58
N CYS A 129 0.56 -11.56 6.44
CA CYS A 129 -0.76 -11.03 6.11
C CYS A 129 -1.82 -11.42 7.15
N GLN A 130 -1.92 -12.71 7.48
CA GLN A 130 -2.85 -13.20 8.51
C GLN A 130 -2.57 -12.61 9.89
N ASN A 131 -1.31 -12.30 10.19
CA ASN A 131 -0.90 -11.66 11.44
C ASN A 131 -1.08 -10.13 11.44
N GLY A 132 -1.77 -9.57 10.44
CA GLY A 132 -2.15 -8.15 10.41
C GLY A 132 -1.14 -7.24 9.71
N MET A 133 -0.18 -7.78 8.95
CA MET A 133 0.72 -6.98 8.12
C MET A 133 0.00 -6.55 6.83
N VAL A 134 -0.88 -5.56 6.98
CA VAL A 134 -1.74 -4.98 5.94
C VAL A 134 -1.67 -3.45 5.95
N LEU A 135 -1.95 -2.83 4.82
CA LEU A 135 -1.90 -1.38 4.62
C LEU A 135 -3.03 -0.94 3.68
N VAL A 136 -3.54 0.27 3.91
CA VAL A 136 -4.44 0.97 2.99
C VAL A 136 -3.86 2.32 2.58
N VAL A 137 -3.97 2.65 1.29
CA VAL A 137 -3.77 4.01 0.77
C VAL A 137 -5.13 4.54 0.32
N ASN A 138 -5.46 5.76 0.73
CA ASN A 138 -6.71 6.46 0.42
C ASN A 138 -7.96 5.70 0.88
N GLU A 139 -7.98 5.24 2.13
CA GLU A 139 -9.20 4.69 2.75
C GLU A 139 -10.38 5.67 2.60
N ASN A 140 -11.57 5.16 2.28
CA ASN A 140 -12.77 5.96 2.09
C ASN A 140 -13.99 5.34 2.78
N THR A 141 -13.95 5.32 4.11
CA THR A 141 -15.07 4.85 4.95
C THR A 141 -16.31 5.74 4.89
N ALA A 142 -16.16 6.99 4.44
CA ALA A 142 -17.30 7.87 4.15
C ALA A 142 -18.14 7.37 2.97
N ALA A 143 -17.49 6.84 1.91
CA ALA A 143 -18.19 6.25 0.78
C ALA A 143 -18.66 4.82 1.05
N ASN A 144 -17.90 4.05 1.83
CA ASN A 144 -18.30 2.70 2.26
C ASN A 144 -17.72 2.36 3.64
N SER A 145 -18.54 2.47 4.68
CA SER A 145 -18.13 2.26 6.07
C SER A 145 -17.66 0.84 6.38
N THR A 146 -18.03 -0.14 5.56
CA THR A 146 -17.58 -1.53 5.71
C THR A 146 -16.16 -1.75 5.18
N ARG A 147 -15.64 -0.85 4.33
CA ARG A 147 -14.30 -0.97 3.73
C ARG A 147 -13.27 -0.13 4.48
N SER A 148 -13.01 -0.53 5.72
CA SER A 148 -11.98 0.04 6.61
C SER A 148 -10.76 -0.87 6.74
N LEU A 149 -9.62 -0.31 7.11
CA LEU A 149 -8.39 -1.05 7.44
C LEU A 149 -8.63 -2.10 8.51
N ALA A 150 -9.45 -1.79 9.51
CA ALA A 150 -9.81 -2.75 10.56
C ALA A 150 -10.54 -3.97 9.99
N ASN A 151 -11.50 -3.76 9.07
CA ASN A 151 -12.22 -4.85 8.44
C ASN A 151 -11.34 -5.62 7.46
N TYR A 152 -10.48 -4.93 6.71
CA TYR A 152 -9.49 -5.56 5.83
C TYR A 152 -8.52 -6.46 6.61
N ALA A 153 -8.00 -5.99 7.75
CA ALA A 153 -7.18 -6.80 8.66
C ALA A 153 -7.97 -8.00 9.23
N GLY A 154 -9.25 -7.82 9.57
CA GLY A 154 -10.13 -8.89 10.03
C GLY A 154 -10.38 -9.98 8.99
N LEU A 155 -10.50 -9.60 7.71
CA LEU A 155 -10.56 -10.55 6.60
C LEU A 155 -9.21 -11.25 6.39
N ALA A 156 -8.09 -10.51 6.46
CA ALA A 156 -6.75 -11.05 6.31
C ALA A 156 -6.45 -12.12 7.37
N ALA A 157 -6.84 -11.88 8.63
CA ALA A 157 -6.67 -12.86 9.71
C ALA A 157 -7.38 -14.19 9.47
N LYS A 158 -8.45 -14.18 8.68
CA LYS A 158 -9.24 -15.37 8.32
C LYS A 158 -8.78 -16.02 7.00
N ALA A 159 -7.84 -15.42 6.28
CA ALA A 159 -7.36 -15.93 5.00
C ALA A 159 -6.61 -17.26 5.18
N THR A 160 -7.04 -18.30 4.47
CA THR A 160 -6.46 -19.65 4.56
C THR A 160 -5.06 -19.73 3.93
N GLN A 161 -4.79 -18.87 2.94
CA GLN A 161 -3.54 -18.81 2.19
C GLN A 161 -2.91 -17.41 2.26
N ASN A 162 -1.60 -17.34 1.99
CA ASN A 162 -0.89 -16.09 1.73
C ASN A 162 -0.07 -16.27 0.46
N LEU A 163 -0.57 -15.72 -0.64
CA LEU A 163 -0.02 -15.94 -1.97
C LEU A 163 0.83 -14.74 -2.39
N ALA A 164 1.88 -15.01 -3.15
CA ALA A 164 2.63 -13.98 -3.85
C ALA A 164 2.27 -14.01 -5.35
N PRO A 165 2.44 -12.90 -6.08
CA PRO A 165 2.30 -12.89 -7.54
C PRO A 165 3.27 -13.89 -8.19
N THR A 166 2.79 -14.52 -9.26
CA THR A 166 3.64 -15.27 -10.19
C THR A 166 4.27 -14.27 -11.14
N ILE A 167 5.59 -14.25 -11.23
CA ILE A 167 6.34 -13.39 -12.16
C ILE A 167 6.91 -14.34 -13.21
N ASP A 168 6.59 -14.11 -14.48
CA ASP A 168 7.08 -14.90 -15.63
C ASP A 168 6.85 -16.42 -15.50
N GLY A 169 5.67 -16.82 -15.01
CA GLY A 169 5.30 -18.23 -14.82
C GLY A 169 5.99 -18.91 -13.64
N THR A 170 6.90 -18.23 -12.94
CA THR A 170 7.56 -18.73 -11.72
C THR A 170 6.88 -18.12 -10.49
N SER A 171 6.45 -18.97 -9.56
CA SER A 171 5.90 -18.50 -8.29
C SER A 171 6.99 -17.76 -7.51
N SER A 172 6.76 -16.50 -7.18
CA SER A 172 7.64 -15.76 -6.28
C SER A 172 7.51 -16.38 -4.90
N SER A 173 8.41 -17.26 -4.50
CA SER A 173 8.39 -17.88 -3.19
C SER A 173 9.55 -17.36 -2.35
N SER A 174 9.28 -17.06 -1.09
CA SER A 174 10.31 -16.78 -0.10
C SER A 174 10.30 -17.85 0.98
N SER A 175 11.13 -18.86 0.78
CA SER A 175 11.49 -19.79 1.85
C SER A 175 12.38 -19.07 2.85
N SER A 176 11.89 -18.87 4.07
CA SER A 176 12.73 -18.49 5.21
C SER A 176 13.53 -19.72 5.64
N THR A 177 14.72 -19.92 5.09
CA THR A 177 15.67 -20.91 5.59
C THR A 177 16.24 -20.38 6.91
N SER A 178 15.85 -20.99 8.03
CA SER A 178 16.53 -20.81 9.30
C SER A 178 17.90 -21.50 9.21
N SER A 179 18.94 -20.75 8.85
CA SER A 179 20.31 -21.25 8.87
C SER A 179 20.81 -21.37 10.30
N THR A 180 20.74 -22.57 10.88
CA THR A 180 21.57 -22.95 12.03
C THR A 180 23.03 -22.90 11.59
N SER A 181 23.78 -21.91 12.09
CA SER A 181 25.22 -21.80 11.91
C SER A 181 25.91 -22.97 12.63
N ASN A 182 26.52 -23.88 11.88
CA ASN A 182 27.52 -24.80 12.42
C ASN A 182 28.87 -24.43 11.82
N SER A 183 29.71 -23.80 12.64
CA SER A 183 31.10 -23.49 12.32
C SER A 183 31.90 -24.80 12.20
N GLY A 184 32.51 -25.03 11.04
CA GLY A 184 33.48 -26.09 10.81
C GLY A 184 34.55 -25.57 9.86
N SER A 185 35.76 -25.41 10.38
CA SER A 185 36.93 -24.87 9.68
C SER A 185 37.72 -25.97 8.94
N SER A 186 38.53 -25.51 7.99
CA SER A 186 39.73 -26.14 7.39
C SER A 186 39.59 -26.87 6.06
N GLY A 187 40.43 -26.49 5.09
CA GLY A 187 40.86 -27.37 3.99
C GLY A 187 41.16 -26.66 2.67
N SER A 188 42.43 -26.51 2.35
CA SER A 188 43.03 -25.69 1.29
C SER A 188 43.04 -26.30 -0.13
N THR A 189 43.41 -25.45 -1.09
CA THR A 189 44.12 -25.68 -2.38
C THR A 189 43.35 -26.12 -3.64
N GLY A 190 43.76 -25.53 -4.78
CA GLY A 190 43.75 -26.21 -6.09
C GLY A 190 43.13 -25.44 -7.25
N SER A 191 43.93 -25.22 -8.29
CA SER A 191 43.72 -24.33 -9.43
C SER A 191 42.92 -24.91 -10.61
N SER A 192 42.41 -23.98 -11.44
CA SER A 192 42.34 -23.97 -12.92
C SER A 192 41.52 -24.99 -13.73
N SER A 193 40.63 -24.40 -14.55
CA SER A 193 40.38 -24.62 -15.99
C SER A 193 39.94 -25.99 -16.52
N GLY A 194 38.82 -26.01 -17.25
CA GLY A 194 38.51 -27.08 -18.20
C GLY A 194 37.07 -27.07 -18.71
N SER A 195 36.84 -26.47 -19.86
CA SER A 195 35.65 -26.70 -20.69
C SER A 195 35.70 -28.10 -21.31
N SER A 196 34.58 -28.81 -21.38
CA SER A 196 33.97 -29.37 -22.62
C SER A 196 33.05 -30.59 -22.37
N SER A 197 31.85 -30.47 -22.94
CA SER A 197 31.10 -31.46 -23.75
C SER A 197 31.14 -32.95 -23.40
N GLY A 198 29.95 -33.57 -23.33
CA GLY A 198 29.82 -35.02 -23.50
C GLY A 198 28.43 -35.55 -23.20
N SER A 199 27.76 -36.01 -24.25
CA SER A 199 26.36 -36.42 -24.33
C SER A 199 26.07 -37.84 -23.78
N SER A 200 24.76 -38.09 -23.62
CA SER A 200 24.07 -39.36 -23.90
C SER A 200 24.15 -40.50 -22.88
N GLY A 201 23.00 -41.09 -22.58
CA GLY A 201 22.91 -42.41 -21.96
C GLY A 201 21.58 -42.66 -21.26
N SER A 202 20.58 -43.04 -22.04
CA SER A 202 19.34 -43.68 -21.60
C SER A 202 19.62 -44.97 -20.82
N ASP A 203 18.76 -45.32 -19.87
CA ASP A 203 17.88 -46.51 -19.95
C ASP A 203 17.40 -46.99 -18.58
N SER A 204 16.08 -47.19 -18.53
CA SER A 204 15.35 -48.30 -17.88
C SER A 204 15.40 -48.45 -16.35
N SER A 205 14.39 -48.97 -15.66
CA SER A 205 12.99 -49.30 -15.93
C SER A 205 12.41 -49.76 -14.58
N SER A 206 11.16 -49.42 -14.32
CA SER A 206 10.14 -50.24 -13.65
C SER A 206 10.40 -50.83 -12.24
N THR A 207 9.55 -50.44 -11.29
CA THR A 207 8.55 -51.40 -10.77
C THR A 207 7.41 -50.66 -10.08
N ALA A 208 6.21 -50.90 -10.61
CA ALA A 208 4.95 -50.60 -9.97
C ALA A 208 4.65 -51.66 -8.91
N THR A 209 4.03 -51.27 -7.80
CA THR A 209 3.04 -52.12 -7.13
C THR A 209 1.91 -51.23 -6.63
N THR A 210 0.80 -51.36 -7.35
CA THR A 210 -0.57 -50.99 -6.99
C THR A 210 -0.98 -51.61 -5.66
N LEU A 211 -1.83 -50.93 -4.88
CA LEU A 211 -3.06 -51.45 -4.24
C LEU A 211 -3.73 -50.31 -3.45
N SER A 212 -4.80 -49.74 -4.03
CA SER A 212 -5.97 -49.19 -3.33
C SER A 212 -7.09 -50.24 -3.41
N PRO A 213 -8.31 -50.06 -2.86
CA PRO A 213 -8.85 -49.01 -1.96
C PRO A 213 -9.63 -49.61 -0.76
N ALA A 214 -10.15 -48.78 0.15
CA ALA A 214 -11.54 -48.90 0.62
C ALA A 214 -11.97 -47.69 1.47
N SER A 215 -13.14 -47.18 1.11
CA SER A 215 -13.94 -46.17 1.81
C SER A 215 -14.63 -46.75 3.06
N GLY A 216 -14.96 -45.89 4.03
CA GLY A 216 -15.79 -46.24 5.19
C GLY A 216 -16.40 -45.00 5.84
N THR A 217 -17.72 -44.91 5.73
CA THR A 217 -18.61 -43.84 6.17
C THR A 217 -19.00 -43.99 7.65
N SER A 218 -19.40 -42.86 8.27
CA SER A 218 -20.32 -42.71 9.40
C SER A 218 -19.83 -43.03 10.81
N SER A 219 -19.88 -42.03 11.70
CA SER A 219 -20.55 -42.16 13.00
C SER A 219 -20.87 -40.78 13.59
N SER A 220 -22.17 -40.58 13.79
CA SER A 220 -22.82 -39.55 14.60
C SER A 220 -22.44 -39.72 16.06
N ASN A 221 -22.32 -38.63 16.82
CA ASN A 221 -22.71 -38.64 18.23
C ASN A 221 -23.23 -37.26 18.65
N SER A 222 -24.51 -37.25 19.00
CA SER A 222 -25.19 -36.17 19.70
C SER A 222 -24.73 -36.10 21.15
N GLY A 223 -24.71 -34.90 21.72
CA GLY A 223 -24.42 -34.66 23.13
C GLY A 223 -24.88 -33.26 23.52
N ASP A 224 -26.17 -33.16 23.81
CA ASP A 224 -26.83 -32.02 24.45
C ASP A 224 -26.21 -31.71 25.82
N SER A 225 -26.05 -30.42 26.13
CA SER A 225 -26.29 -29.90 27.48
C SER A 225 -26.65 -28.43 27.40
N SER A 226 -27.89 -28.18 27.80
CA SER A 226 -28.61 -26.92 27.72
C SER A 226 -28.25 -25.98 28.87
N ALA A 227 -28.30 -24.69 28.56
CA ALA A 227 -28.94 -23.59 29.29
C ALA A 227 -28.56 -23.26 30.76
N ALA A 228 -28.15 -22.00 30.96
CA ALA A 228 -28.81 -21.12 31.94
C ALA A 228 -28.72 -19.66 31.49
N ALA A 229 -29.88 -19.02 31.40
CA ALA A 229 -30.09 -17.60 31.12
C ALA A 229 -30.09 -16.77 32.41
N ALA A 230 -29.66 -15.51 32.31
CA ALA A 230 -30.16 -14.32 33.02
C ALA A 230 -29.36 -13.12 32.47
N ALA A 231 -29.89 -12.26 31.60
CA ALA A 231 -30.91 -11.23 31.82
C ALA A 231 -30.51 -10.15 32.84
N SER A 232 -30.58 -8.90 32.34
CA SER A 232 -30.90 -7.65 33.04
C SER A 232 -29.72 -6.73 33.40
N GLY A 233 -29.74 -5.52 32.84
CA GLY A 233 -28.82 -4.45 33.16
C GLY A 233 -29.03 -3.17 32.35
N THR A 234 -30.28 -2.70 32.29
CA THR A 234 -30.64 -1.35 31.83
C THR A 234 -30.04 -0.30 32.78
N ALA A 235 -29.31 0.69 32.25
CA ALA A 235 -29.14 1.99 32.90
C ALA A 235 -28.96 3.10 31.85
N THR A 236 -30.08 3.69 31.49
CA THR A 236 -30.23 5.04 30.95
C THR A 236 -29.71 6.05 31.99
N SER A 237 -28.89 7.01 31.57
CA SER A 237 -28.82 8.33 32.20
C SER A 237 -28.33 9.38 31.21
N SER A 238 -29.30 10.19 30.82
CA SER A 238 -29.20 11.47 30.14
C SER A 238 -28.55 12.53 31.02
N THR A 239 -27.70 13.39 30.44
CA THR A 239 -27.75 14.82 30.75
C THR A 239 -27.30 15.64 29.54
N SER A 240 -28.18 16.57 29.18
CA SER A 240 -28.13 17.60 28.17
C SER A 240 -27.14 18.73 28.47
N LEU A 241 -26.54 19.30 27.42
CA LEU A 241 -26.28 20.75 27.21
C LEU A 241 -26.22 20.94 25.66
N ALA A 242 -27.28 21.43 25.01
CA ALA A 242 -27.51 22.85 24.66
C ALA A 242 -26.27 23.50 23.99
N ALA A 243 -26.18 23.53 22.66
CA ALA A 243 -26.80 24.48 21.72
C ALA A 243 -25.98 25.78 21.52
N ALA A 244 -25.42 25.95 20.32
CA ALA A 244 -25.27 27.25 19.66
C ALA A 244 -25.21 27.02 18.14
N THR A 245 -26.38 27.14 17.52
CA THR A 245 -26.57 27.32 16.08
C THR A 245 -26.30 28.78 15.72
N ALA A 246 -25.44 29.01 14.73
CA ALA A 246 -25.46 30.24 13.95
C ALA A 246 -25.67 29.87 12.48
N ASN A 247 -26.92 30.02 12.05
CA ASN A 247 -27.34 30.02 10.66
C ASN A 247 -27.25 31.46 10.16
N ALA A 248 -26.48 31.70 9.09
CA ALA A 248 -26.64 32.86 8.24
C ALA A 248 -26.45 32.41 6.80
N GLY A 249 -27.56 32.13 6.14
CA GLY A 249 -27.60 31.94 4.70
C GLY A 249 -27.36 33.27 3.98
N ASN A 250 -26.62 33.22 2.89
CA ASN A 250 -26.75 34.20 1.82
C ASN A 250 -26.84 33.45 0.49
N LYS A 251 -28.08 33.36 -0.02
CA LYS A 251 -28.37 33.01 -1.41
C LYS A 251 -28.28 34.30 -2.24
N PHE A 252 -27.25 34.38 -3.07
CA PHE A 252 -27.19 35.20 -4.29
C PHE A 252 -26.37 34.33 -5.25
N GLY A 253 -26.74 34.01 -6.47
CA GLY A 253 -27.74 34.51 -7.40
C GLY A 253 -27.14 34.09 -8.74
N ALA A 254 -27.76 33.12 -9.42
CA ALA A 254 -27.31 32.67 -10.72
C ALA A 254 -27.39 33.84 -11.72
N GLN A 255 -26.28 34.20 -12.33
CA GLN A 255 -26.23 35.06 -13.51
C GLN A 255 -25.35 34.36 -14.53
N ASN A 256 -26.01 33.86 -15.57
CA ASN A 256 -25.37 33.46 -16.83
C ASN A 256 -24.54 34.63 -17.34
N VAL A 257 -23.27 34.40 -17.65
CA VAL A 257 -22.53 35.25 -18.58
C VAL A 257 -22.06 34.39 -19.74
N MET A 258 -22.69 34.70 -20.86
CA MET A 258 -22.47 34.26 -22.22
C MET A 258 -21.05 34.64 -22.70
N GLY A 259 -20.54 33.86 -23.65
CA GLY A 259 -19.14 33.73 -23.99
C GLY A 259 -18.39 34.99 -24.44
N TYR A 260 -17.07 34.85 -24.48
CA TYR A 260 -16.24 35.53 -25.48
C TYR A 260 -15.16 34.58 -25.99
N MET A 261 -15.15 34.47 -27.32
CA MET A 261 -14.15 33.82 -28.15
C MET A 261 -12.90 34.71 -28.29
N GLY A 262 -11.75 34.08 -28.57
CA GLY A 262 -10.55 34.70 -29.16
C GLY A 262 -9.49 35.12 -28.13
N ALA A 263 -8.19 35.00 -28.37
CA ALA A 263 -7.47 34.63 -29.58
C ALA A 263 -6.02 34.22 -29.20
N LEU A 264 -5.42 33.43 -30.10
CA LEU A 264 -4.00 33.11 -30.16
C LEU A 264 -3.15 34.37 -30.41
N GLY A 265 -1.95 34.42 -29.83
CA GLY A 265 -0.85 35.32 -30.21
C GLY A 265 0.37 35.05 -29.32
N ALA A 266 1.36 34.28 -29.77
CA ALA A 266 2.63 34.80 -30.30
C ALA A 266 3.25 35.85 -29.36
N GLY A 267 4.27 35.55 -28.56
CA GLY A 267 5.59 35.11 -29.02
C GLY A 267 6.48 36.34 -29.19
N VAL A 268 7.19 36.77 -28.15
CA VAL A 268 8.30 37.72 -28.25
C VAL A 268 9.45 37.19 -27.40
N MET A 269 10.47 36.74 -28.11
CA MET A 269 11.81 36.45 -27.61
C MET A 269 12.56 37.79 -27.52
N VAL A 270 13.17 38.10 -26.38
CA VAL A 270 14.16 39.18 -26.28
C VAL A 270 15.48 38.55 -25.85
N LEU A 271 16.39 38.47 -26.81
CA LEU A 271 17.84 38.45 -26.57
C LEU A 271 18.26 39.90 -26.34
N LEU A 272 18.85 40.19 -25.18
CA LEU A 272 20.03 41.05 -25.01
C LEU A 272 20.71 40.63 -23.70
#